data_AF-A0ABD0Q3Z3-F1
#
_entry.id   AF-A0ABD0Q3Z3-F1
#
_cell.length_a   1.000
_cell.length_b   1.000
_cell.length_c   1.000
_cell.angle_alpha   90.00
_cell.angle_beta   90.00
_cell.angle_gamma   90.00
#
_symmetry.space_group_name_H-M   'P 1'
#
loop_
_entity.id
_entity.type
_entity.pdbx_description
1 polymer ?
#
loop_
_entity_poly.entity_id
_entity_poly.type
_entity_poly.pdbx_seq_one_letter_code
_entity_poly.pdbx_strand_id
1 'polypeptide(L)'
;MDGSHWTGVKAVAEEMGRRGHTVIVVIPEISMRLGPGKHYITKTFPVSYELDFLNKLLTEHVRLVTSPGRSLLDSVTSAAGNLLKMFNLMASTTESLFKNKELIEFLREQNFDAVLTDPALPMGAILAYNLSVPAVYMLRGMPCGLDATATACPDPPSYVPRFYTRNSDRMSFRERVVNMLVSMIEPLVCKVMYWSFEEVTSNFLQRDVSLTDILRTGAVWLMRYDFILEFPRPLMPNMQLIGGINCEIRNPLKK
;
A
#
# COMPACT_ATOMS: atom_id res chain seq x y z
N MET A 1 -2.79 -6.21 -1.86
CA MET A 1 -1.68 -6.51 -0.92
C MET A 1 -1.01 -7.80 -1.32
N ASP A 2 -0.08 -7.80 -2.27
CA ASP A 2 0.65 -9.00 -2.70
C ASP A 2 2.16 -8.82 -2.47
N GLY A 3 2.96 -9.87 -2.63
CA GLY A 3 4.40 -9.82 -2.47
C GLY A 3 4.83 -9.62 -1.00
N SER A 4 5.79 -8.71 -0.76
CA SER A 4 6.33 -8.44 0.58
C SER A 4 5.32 -7.79 1.53
N HIS A 5 4.33 -7.08 0.98
CA HIS A 5 3.29 -6.45 1.78
C HIS A 5 2.40 -7.50 2.45
N TRP A 6 2.09 -8.59 1.75
CA TRP A 6 1.25 -9.68 2.24
C TRP A 6 1.83 -10.42 3.45
N THR A 7 3.15 -10.59 3.55
CA THR A 7 3.77 -11.43 4.59
C THR A 7 3.36 -11.03 6.01
N GLY A 8 3.37 -9.72 6.33
CA GLY A 8 2.95 -9.23 7.65
C GLY A 8 1.43 -9.32 7.86
N VAL A 9 0.65 -9.00 6.82
CA VAL A 9 -0.82 -9.04 6.88
C VAL A 9 -1.33 -10.47 7.05
N LYS A 10 -0.71 -11.45 6.39
CA LYS A 10 -1.03 -12.87 6.53
C LYS A 10 -0.90 -13.33 7.98
N ALA A 11 0.20 -12.96 8.65
CA ALA A 11 0.42 -13.35 10.04
C ALA A 11 -0.67 -12.78 10.96
N VAL A 12 -1.08 -11.53 10.74
CA VAL A 12 -2.20 -10.91 11.47
C VAL A 12 -3.51 -11.65 11.18
N ALA A 13 -3.81 -11.94 9.91
CA ALA A 13 -5.03 -12.65 9.53
C ALA A 13 -5.13 -14.07 10.15
N GLU A 14 -4.02 -14.83 10.13
CA GLU A 14 -3.96 -16.15 10.78
C GLU A 14 -4.16 -16.06 12.29
N GLU A 15 -3.50 -15.11 12.96
CA GLU A 15 -3.60 -14.95 14.40
C GLU A 15 -4.98 -14.47 14.85
N MET A 16 -5.62 -13.56 14.10
CA MET A 16 -7.00 -13.13 14.33
C MET A 16 -7.97 -14.32 14.23
N GLY A 17 -7.84 -15.12 13.17
CA GLY A 17 -8.59 -16.35 12.99
C GLY A 17 -8.41 -17.34 14.13
N ARG A 18 -7.15 -17.56 14.55
CA ARG A 18 -6.79 -18.47 15.65
C ARG A 18 -7.40 -18.03 16.98
N ARG A 19 -7.59 -16.72 17.18
CA ARG A 19 -8.24 -16.13 18.38
C ARG A 19 -9.77 -16.13 18.33
N GLY A 20 -10.38 -16.70 17.28
CA GLY A 20 -11.82 -16.88 17.17
C GLY A 20 -12.54 -15.78 16.39
N HIS A 21 -11.81 -14.87 15.72
CA HIS A 21 -12.43 -13.92 14.80
C HIS A 21 -12.74 -14.56 13.45
N THR A 22 -13.87 -14.23 12.85
CA THR A 22 -14.17 -14.61 11.46
C THR A 22 -13.40 -13.71 10.51
N VAL A 23 -12.39 -14.25 9.85
CA VAL A 23 -11.54 -13.50 8.91
C VAL A 23 -11.79 -14.01 7.49
N ILE A 24 -12.15 -13.09 6.58
CA ILE A 24 -12.26 -13.36 5.15
C ILE A 24 -11.16 -12.60 4.42
N VAL A 25 -10.33 -13.35 3.69
CA VAL A 25 -9.23 -12.83 2.89
C VAL A 25 -9.61 -12.92 1.42
N VAL A 26 -9.73 -11.76 0.78
CA VAL A 26 -10.08 -11.63 -0.65
C VAL A 26 -8.81 -11.48 -1.47
N ILE A 27 -8.58 -12.38 -2.42
CA ILE A 27 -7.36 -12.42 -3.25
C ILE A 27 -7.70 -12.64 -4.73
N PRO A 28 -6.91 -12.10 -5.67
CA PRO A 28 -7.05 -12.48 -7.07
C PRO A 28 -6.63 -13.94 -7.28
N GLU A 29 -7.21 -14.60 -8.28
CA GLU A 29 -6.83 -15.96 -8.69
C GLU A 29 -5.36 -16.06 -9.09
N ILE A 30 -4.83 -15.01 -9.72
CA ILE A 30 -3.43 -14.91 -10.12
C ILE A 30 -2.73 -13.90 -9.21
N SER A 31 -1.72 -14.38 -8.49
CA SER A 31 -0.97 -13.62 -7.49
C SER A 31 0.48 -14.11 -7.38
N MET A 32 1.33 -13.33 -6.73
CA MET A 32 2.74 -13.65 -6.49
C MET A 32 2.94 -14.53 -5.26
N ARG A 33 2.28 -14.17 -4.15
CA ARG A 33 2.46 -14.81 -2.83
C ARG A 33 1.15 -15.03 -2.07
N LEU A 34 0.02 -14.57 -2.61
CA LEU A 34 -1.27 -14.77 -1.97
C LEU A 34 -1.68 -16.23 -2.06
N GLY A 35 -2.41 -16.69 -1.05
CA GLY A 35 -2.84 -18.07 -0.97
C GLY A 35 -3.66 -18.34 0.28
N PRO A 36 -4.29 -19.53 0.34
CA PRO A 36 -5.14 -19.89 1.46
C PRO A 36 -4.35 -20.00 2.77
N GLY A 37 -5.05 -19.79 3.87
CA GLY A 37 -4.55 -19.91 5.23
C GLY A 37 -5.28 -20.98 6.02
N LYS A 38 -4.79 -21.26 7.22
CA LYS A 38 -5.38 -22.29 8.09
C LYS A 38 -6.52 -21.74 8.95
N HIS A 39 -6.43 -20.46 9.32
CA HIS A 39 -7.34 -19.85 10.28
C HIS A 39 -8.23 -18.75 9.67
N TYR A 40 -8.21 -18.56 8.35
CA TYR A 40 -9.09 -17.61 7.67
C TYR A 40 -9.72 -18.22 6.43
N ILE A 41 -10.88 -17.70 6.05
CA ILE A 41 -11.60 -18.10 4.84
C ILE A 41 -11.02 -17.32 3.67
N THR A 42 -10.76 -18.01 2.56
CA THR A 42 -10.22 -17.37 1.35
C THR A 42 -11.32 -17.25 0.30
N LYS A 43 -11.47 -16.06 -0.28
CA LYS A 43 -12.35 -15.81 -1.43
C LYS A 43 -11.49 -15.31 -2.60
N THR A 44 -11.66 -15.94 -3.75
CA THR A 44 -10.93 -15.60 -4.97
C THR A 44 -11.80 -14.83 -5.95
N PHE A 45 -11.18 -14.02 -6.81
CA PHE A 45 -11.84 -13.39 -7.95
C PHE A 45 -10.96 -13.46 -9.20
N PRO A 46 -11.56 -13.58 -10.39
CA PRO A 46 -10.81 -13.66 -11.64
C PRO A 46 -10.19 -12.31 -11.99
N VAL A 47 -9.09 -12.34 -12.73
CA VAL A 47 -8.37 -11.15 -13.23
C VAL A 47 -8.23 -11.21 -14.74
N SER A 48 -8.03 -10.05 -15.37
CA SER A 48 -7.98 -9.92 -16.84
C SER A 48 -6.62 -10.25 -17.47
N TYR A 49 -5.65 -10.76 -16.71
CA TYR A 49 -4.29 -11.02 -17.17
C TYR A 49 -3.84 -12.43 -16.80
N GLU A 50 -2.88 -12.96 -17.54
CA GLU A 50 -2.31 -14.30 -17.31
C GLU A 50 -1.10 -14.27 -16.37
N LEU A 51 -0.77 -15.43 -15.80
CA LEU A 51 0.38 -15.60 -14.90
C LEU A 51 1.71 -15.25 -15.59
N ASP A 52 1.86 -15.58 -16.87
CA ASP A 52 3.08 -15.29 -17.64
C ASP A 52 3.33 -13.79 -17.79
N PHE A 53 2.27 -13.00 -17.93
CA PHE A 53 2.36 -11.55 -17.97
C PHE A 53 2.86 -10.99 -16.63
N LEU A 54 2.29 -11.45 -15.51
CA LEU A 54 2.73 -11.08 -14.17
C LEU A 54 4.21 -11.44 -13.95
N ASN A 55 4.61 -12.66 -14.29
CA ASN A 55 5.99 -13.14 -14.15
C ASN A 55 6.97 -12.31 -14.99
N LYS A 56 6.59 -11.92 -16.20
CA LYS A 56 7.39 -11.05 -17.06
C LYS A 56 7.60 -9.67 -16.44
N LEU A 57 6.54 -9.04 -15.92
CA LEU A 57 6.64 -7.75 -15.24
C LEU A 57 7.54 -7.80 -14.01
N LEU A 58 7.44 -8.86 -13.21
CA LEU A 58 8.31 -9.05 -12.04
C LEU A 58 9.77 -9.25 -12.43
N THR A 59 10.02 -10.03 -13.48
CA THR A 59 11.37 -10.26 -14.00
C THR A 59 11.97 -8.97 -14.55
N GLU A 60 11.19 -8.17 -15.28
CA GLU A 60 11.61 -6.83 -15.72
C GLU A 60 11.95 -5.94 -14.51
N HIS A 61 11.08 -5.88 -13.49
CA HIS A 61 11.33 -5.10 -12.28
C HIS A 61 12.62 -5.53 -11.57
N VAL A 62 12.83 -6.83 -11.34
CA VAL A 62 14.05 -7.34 -10.71
C VAL A 62 15.28 -6.98 -11.53
N ARG A 63 15.23 -7.14 -12.86
CA ARG A 63 16.34 -6.75 -13.74
C ARG A 63 16.65 -5.25 -13.65
N LEU A 64 15.62 -4.40 -13.60
CA LEU A 64 15.80 -2.95 -13.47
C LEU A 64 16.47 -2.57 -12.15
N VAL A 65 16.13 -3.23 -11.04
CA VAL A 65 16.68 -2.94 -9.70
C VAL A 65 18.08 -3.53 -9.50
N THR A 66 18.38 -4.66 -10.15
CA THR A 66 19.64 -5.40 -9.94
C THR A 66 20.73 -5.11 -10.96
N SER A 67 20.42 -4.50 -12.11
CA SER A 67 21.42 -4.22 -13.15
C SER A 67 22.35 -3.06 -12.75
N PRO A 68 23.66 -3.27 -12.56
CA PRO A 68 24.61 -2.19 -12.34
C PRO A 68 24.91 -1.43 -13.64
N GLY A 69 25.37 -0.18 -13.52
CA GLY A 69 26.06 0.54 -14.61
C GLY A 69 25.19 1.28 -15.63
N ARG A 70 23.93 1.61 -15.30
CA ARG A 70 23.08 2.43 -16.19
C ARG A 70 23.34 3.93 -16.04
N SER A 71 23.15 4.68 -17.11
CA SER A 71 23.15 6.14 -17.04
C SER A 71 22.02 6.62 -16.09
N LEU A 72 22.18 7.80 -15.49
CA LEU A 72 21.17 8.36 -14.58
C LEU A 72 19.82 8.54 -15.30
N LEU A 73 19.84 9.00 -16.54
CA LEU A 73 18.62 9.26 -17.32
C LEU A 73 17.90 7.97 -17.69
N ASP A 74 18.62 6.94 -18.11
CA ASP A 74 18.04 5.61 -18.38
C ASP A 74 17.49 4.97 -17.11
N SER A 75 18.17 5.18 -15.98
CA SER A 75 17.72 4.66 -14.67
C SER A 75 16.41 5.32 -14.25
N VAL A 76 16.31 6.65 -14.33
CA VAL A 76 15.11 7.41 -13.95
C VAL A 76 13.93 7.08 -14.87
N THR A 77 14.13 7.11 -16.18
CA THR A 77 13.07 6.82 -17.17
C THR A 77 12.56 5.39 -17.06
N SER A 78 13.47 4.42 -16.92
CA SER A 78 13.07 3.01 -16.75
C SER A 78 12.36 2.76 -15.43
N ALA A 79 12.81 3.38 -14.33
CA ALA A 79 12.17 3.27 -13.03
C ALA A 79 10.75 3.86 -13.06
N ALA A 80 10.57 5.04 -13.64
CA ALA A 80 9.27 5.68 -13.79
C ALA A 80 8.31 4.84 -14.66
N GLY A 81 8.76 4.38 -15.82
CA GLY A 81 7.93 3.54 -16.71
C GLY A 81 7.51 2.22 -16.05
N ASN A 82 8.41 1.59 -15.30
CA ASN A 82 8.11 0.35 -14.58
C ASN A 82 7.15 0.57 -13.40
N LEU A 83 7.31 1.69 -12.68
CA LEU A 83 6.40 2.08 -11.61
C LEU A 83 4.98 2.26 -12.16
N LEU A 84 4.82 2.97 -13.28
CA LEU A 84 3.53 3.14 -13.95
C LEU A 84 2.92 1.82 -14.39
N LYS A 85 3.70 0.91 -15.00
CA LYS A 85 3.23 -0.44 -15.37
C LYS A 85 2.69 -1.20 -14.16
N MET A 86 3.39 -1.13 -13.02
CA MET A 86 2.99 -1.80 -11.79
C MET A 86 1.69 -1.20 -11.22
N PHE A 87 1.58 0.13 -11.16
CA PHE A 87 0.35 0.80 -10.71
C PHE A 87 -0.84 0.49 -11.63
N ASN A 88 -0.64 0.47 -12.94
CA ASN A 88 -1.69 0.11 -13.90
C ASN A 88 -2.16 -1.34 -13.75
N LEU A 89 -1.23 -2.28 -13.52
CA LEU A 89 -1.59 -3.66 -13.22
C LEU A 89 -2.45 -3.73 -11.95
N MET A 90 -2.04 -3.04 -10.89
CA MET A 90 -2.75 -3.06 -9.61
C MET A 90 -4.14 -2.38 -9.71
N ALA A 91 -4.27 -1.34 -10.54
CA ALA A 91 -5.56 -0.73 -10.88
C ALA A 91 -6.45 -1.71 -11.68
N SER A 92 -5.89 -2.44 -12.64
CA SER A 92 -6.61 -3.49 -13.39
C SER A 92 -7.09 -4.64 -12.49
N THR A 93 -6.28 -5.07 -11.52
CA THR A 93 -6.73 -6.04 -10.50
C THR A 93 -7.88 -5.47 -9.66
N THR A 94 -7.83 -4.17 -9.33
CA THR A 94 -8.89 -3.47 -8.57
C THR A 94 -10.18 -3.41 -9.36
N GLU A 95 -10.10 -3.08 -10.64
CA GLU A 95 -11.24 -3.07 -11.55
C GLU A 95 -11.86 -4.48 -11.69
N SER A 96 -11.03 -5.52 -11.75
CA SER A 96 -11.49 -6.91 -11.82
C SER A 96 -12.31 -7.31 -10.59
N LEU A 97 -11.87 -6.92 -9.39
CA LEU A 97 -12.63 -7.13 -8.16
C LEU A 97 -13.98 -6.40 -8.20
N PHE A 98 -13.98 -5.13 -8.59
CA PHE A 98 -15.18 -4.30 -8.59
C PHE A 98 -16.20 -4.68 -9.68
N LYS A 99 -15.75 -5.34 -10.76
CA LYS A 99 -16.65 -5.96 -11.75
C LYS A 99 -17.30 -7.24 -11.23
N ASN A 100 -16.73 -7.90 -10.23
CA ASN A 100 -17.30 -9.10 -9.62
C ASN A 100 -18.43 -8.76 -8.63
N LYS A 101 -19.61 -8.47 -9.18
CA LYS A 101 -20.79 -8.08 -8.39
C LYS A 101 -21.21 -9.12 -7.36
N GLU A 102 -21.13 -10.40 -7.71
CA GLU A 102 -21.48 -11.50 -6.80
C GLU A 102 -20.62 -11.47 -5.54
N LEU A 103 -19.30 -11.31 -5.68
CA LEU A 103 -18.40 -11.21 -4.55
C LEU A 103 -18.64 -9.93 -3.74
N ILE A 104 -18.89 -8.80 -4.40
CA ILE A 104 -19.17 -7.53 -3.70
C ILE A 104 -20.45 -7.63 -2.85
N GLU A 105 -21.52 -8.23 -3.39
CA GLU A 105 -22.75 -8.43 -2.62
C GLU A 105 -22.57 -9.44 -1.49
N PHE A 106 -21.87 -10.55 -1.75
CA PHE A 106 -21.50 -11.50 -0.68
C PHE A 106 -20.80 -10.79 0.48
N LEU A 107 -19.82 -9.92 0.18
CA LEU A 107 -19.06 -9.17 1.20
C LEU A 107 -19.96 -8.17 1.94
N ARG A 108 -20.92 -7.55 1.26
CA ARG A 108 -21.89 -6.64 1.88
C ARG A 108 -22.78 -7.35 2.89
N GLU A 109 -23.23 -8.57 2.57
CA GLU A 109 -24.10 -9.37 3.44
C GLU A 109 -23.41 -9.87 4.72
N GLN A 110 -22.07 -9.93 4.75
CA GLN A 110 -21.34 -10.43 5.93
C GLN A 110 -21.33 -9.46 7.13
N ASN A 111 -21.67 -8.18 6.95
CA ASN A 111 -21.66 -7.16 8.00
C ASN A 111 -20.34 -7.10 8.80
N PHE A 112 -19.22 -6.90 8.11
CA PHE A 112 -17.90 -6.84 8.75
C PHE A 112 -17.72 -5.63 9.69
N ASP A 113 -17.01 -5.85 10.79
CA ASP A 113 -16.67 -4.77 11.75
C ASP A 113 -15.53 -3.86 11.25
N ALA A 114 -14.60 -4.39 10.45
CA ALA A 114 -13.45 -3.65 9.96
C ALA A 114 -12.83 -4.30 8.70
N VAL A 115 -12.12 -3.49 7.91
CA VAL A 115 -11.28 -3.96 6.79
C VAL A 115 -9.81 -3.65 7.08
N LEU A 116 -8.99 -4.68 7.23
CA LEU A 116 -7.53 -4.53 7.30
C LEU A 116 -6.95 -4.46 5.89
N THR A 117 -6.30 -3.35 5.54
CA THR A 117 -5.73 -3.17 4.19
C THR A 117 -4.44 -2.35 4.17
N ASP A 118 -3.65 -2.48 3.11
CA ASP A 118 -2.53 -1.61 2.84
C ASP A 118 -2.98 -0.50 1.88
N PRO A 119 -3.05 0.77 2.32
CA PRO A 119 -3.58 1.85 1.52
C PRO A 119 -2.65 2.28 0.37
N ALA A 120 -1.40 1.79 0.30
CA ALA A 120 -0.55 2.02 -0.87
C ALA A 120 -1.20 1.43 -2.14
N LEU A 121 -2.00 0.37 -1.98
CA LEU A 121 -2.87 -0.25 -2.99
C LEU A 121 -4.34 -0.01 -2.61
N PRO A 122 -4.96 1.10 -3.04
CA PRO A 122 -6.19 1.58 -2.44
C PRO A 122 -7.44 0.73 -2.70
N MET A 123 -7.32 -0.44 -3.36
CA MET A 123 -8.41 -1.41 -3.56
C MET A 123 -9.22 -1.68 -2.28
N GLY A 124 -8.55 -2.06 -1.18
CA GLY A 124 -9.24 -2.37 0.07
C GLY A 124 -9.80 -1.12 0.76
N ALA A 125 -9.18 0.05 0.57
CA ALA A 125 -9.69 1.31 1.10
C ALA A 125 -10.98 1.74 0.39
N ILE A 126 -10.99 1.65 -0.94
CA ILE A 126 -12.17 1.92 -1.78
C ILE A 126 -13.30 0.93 -1.45
N LEU A 127 -12.98 -0.36 -1.28
CA LEU A 127 -13.96 -1.37 -0.88
C LEU A 127 -14.57 -1.06 0.50
N ALA A 128 -13.74 -0.75 1.49
CA ALA A 128 -14.19 -0.38 2.84
C ALA A 128 -15.11 0.85 2.80
N TYR A 129 -14.75 1.87 2.01
CA TYR A 129 -15.57 3.06 1.81
C TYR A 129 -16.92 2.74 1.15
N ASN A 130 -16.94 1.89 0.12
CA ASN A 130 -18.17 1.45 -0.53
C ASN A 130 -19.10 0.65 0.41
N LEU A 131 -18.51 -0.20 1.27
CA LEU A 131 -19.25 -0.99 2.25
C LEU A 131 -19.61 -0.21 3.52
N SER A 132 -19.14 1.04 3.66
CA SER A 132 -19.28 1.85 4.87
C SER A 132 -18.73 1.16 6.13
N VAL A 133 -17.60 0.45 5.98
CA VAL A 133 -16.91 -0.28 7.05
C VAL A 133 -15.62 0.46 7.43
N PRO A 134 -15.28 0.57 8.73
CA PRO A 134 -14.01 1.17 9.17
C PRO A 134 -12.79 0.48 8.54
N ALA A 135 -11.92 1.26 7.90
CA ALA A 135 -10.67 0.76 7.36
C ALA A 135 -9.54 0.88 8.40
N VAL A 136 -8.84 -0.23 8.64
CA VAL A 136 -7.58 -0.29 9.39
C VAL A 136 -6.46 -0.40 8.38
N TYR A 137 -5.62 0.63 8.30
CA TYR A 137 -4.53 0.68 7.37
C TYR A 137 -3.25 0.11 7.97
N MET A 138 -2.58 -0.78 7.25
CA MET A 138 -1.33 -1.40 7.69
C MET A 138 -0.27 -1.26 6.60
N LEU A 139 0.71 -0.39 6.83
CA LEU A 139 1.74 -0.06 5.84
C LEU A 139 2.99 0.52 6.49
N ARG A 140 4.09 0.60 5.74
CA ARG A 140 5.29 1.34 6.16
C ARG A 140 5.17 2.84 5.86
N GLY A 141 4.58 3.22 4.74
CA GLY A 141 4.42 4.62 4.32
C GLY A 141 3.87 4.67 2.90
N MET A 142 3.33 5.82 2.51
CA MET A 142 2.83 6.04 1.15
C MET A 142 3.76 6.98 0.38
N PRO A 143 3.84 6.84 -0.96
CA PRO A 143 4.56 7.82 -1.76
C PRO A 143 3.96 9.22 -1.60
N CYS A 144 4.80 10.25 -1.81
CA CYS A 144 4.43 11.66 -1.86
C CYS A 144 3.76 12.23 -0.60
N GLY A 145 3.94 11.59 0.57
CA GLY A 145 3.30 12.05 1.81
C GLY A 145 1.77 11.94 1.80
N LEU A 146 1.21 11.03 0.99
CA LEU A 146 -0.23 10.83 0.92
C LEU A 146 -0.80 10.37 2.27
N ASP A 147 -0.02 9.63 3.07
CA ASP A 147 -0.38 9.23 4.44
C ASP A 147 -0.52 10.45 5.35
N ALA A 148 0.43 11.38 5.28
CA ALA A 148 0.37 12.63 6.03
C ALA A 148 -0.81 13.51 5.57
N THR A 149 -1.04 13.60 4.27
CA THR A 149 -2.14 14.40 3.69
C THR A 149 -3.51 13.83 4.09
N ALA A 150 -3.67 12.50 4.03
CA ALA A 150 -4.91 11.81 4.40
C ALA A 150 -5.19 11.88 5.91
N THR A 151 -4.14 11.86 6.74
CA THR A 151 -4.29 11.97 8.20
C THR A 151 -4.31 13.41 8.70
N ALA A 152 -4.13 14.40 7.81
CA ALA A 152 -3.85 15.79 8.17
C ALA A 152 -2.66 15.95 9.14
N CYS A 153 -1.71 15.01 9.09
CA CYS A 153 -0.51 15.04 9.89
C CYS A 153 0.48 16.08 9.33
N PRO A 154 1.10 16.94 10.16
CA PRO A 154 2.10 17.88 9.66
C PRO A 154 3.33 17.16 9.09
N ASP A 155 3.72 17.51 7.87
CA ASP A 155 4.86 16.92 7.16
C ASP A 155 5.81 18.01 6.63
N PRO A 156 6.53 18.72 7.51
CA PRO A 156 7.33 19.88 7.12
C PRO A 156 8.66 19.48 6.45
N PRO A 157 8.94 19.98 5.23
CA PRO A 157 10.16 19.64 4.48
C PRO A 157 11.43 20.25 5.08
N SER A 158 11.34 21.05 6.15
CA SER A 158 12.49 21.66 6.81
C SER A 158 13.30 20.68 7.67
N TYR A 159 12.66 19.61 8.16
CA TYR A 159 13.30 18.57 8.97
C TYR A 159 12.81 17.15 8.66
N VAL A 160 11.70 16.96 7.95
CA VAL A 160 11.29 15.64 7.45
C VAL A 160 11.90 15.41 6.06
N PRO A 161 12.83 14.46 5.90
CA PRO A 161 13.46 14.21 4.60
C PRO A 161 12.49 13.53 3.62
N ARG A 162 12.50 14.00 2.38
CA ARG A 162 11.70 13.44 1.28
C ARG A 162 12.33 12.15 0.76
N PHE A 163 11.49 11.23 0.31
CA PHE A 163 11.95 9.98 -0.29
C PHE A 163 12.89 10.26 -1.47
N TYR A 164 13.88 9.39 -1.67
CA TYR A 164 14.92 9.49 -2.70
C TYR A 164 15.93 10.64 -2.60
N THR A 165 15.73 11.63 -1.72
CA THR A 165 16.75 12.69 -1.50
C THR A 165 18.00 12.20 -0.77
N ARG A 166 17.90 11.05 -0.08
CA ARG A 166 18.95 10.50 0.81
C ARG A 166 19.37 11.44 1.95
N ASN A 167 18.55 12.45 2.23
CA ASN A 167 18.75 13.36 3.35
C ASN A 167 18.42 12.68 4.68
N SER A 168 18.98 13.21 5.77
CA SER A 168 18.61 12.85 7.15
C SER A 168 17.69 13.91 7.79
N ASP A 169 17.31 13.72 9.05
CA ASP A 169 16.66 14.75 9.87
C ASP A 169 17.56 15.99 10.10
N ARG A 170 18.88 15.84 9.91
CA ARG A 170 19.87 16.92 9.97
C ARG A 170 20.27 17.34 8.56
N MET A 171 19.57 18.35 8.04
CA MET A 171 19.85 18.94 6.73
C MET A 171 20.50 20.32 6.84
N SER A 172 21.52 20.55 6.01
CA SER A 172 22.05 21.87 5.67
C SER A 172 21.01 22.74 4.94
N PHE A 173 21.27 24.05 4.82
CA PHE A 173 20.37 24.94 4.09
C PHE A 173 20.12 24.47 2.65
N ARG A 174 21.17 24.05 1.93
CA ARG A 174 21.06 23.55 0.55
C ARG A 174 20.20 22.29 0.47
N GLU A 175 20.40 21.34 1.38
CA GLU A 175 19.61 20.10 1.42
C GLU A 175 18.14 20.41 1.72
N ARG A 176 17.83 21.35 2.62
CA ARG A 176 16.46 21.79 2.89
C ARG A 176 15.80 22.42 1.67
N VAL A 177 16.52 23.24 0.90
CA VAL A 177 16.00 23.82 -0.34
C VAL A 177 15.66 22.72 -1.35
N VAL A 178 16.55 21.75 -1.55
CA VAL A 178 16.28 20.61 -2.43
C VAL A 178 15.10 19.79 -1.92
N ASN A 179 15.03 19.54 -0.62
CA ASN A 179 13.96 18.78 0.02
C ASN A 179 12.59 19.45 -0.16
N MET A 180 12.54 20.78 -0.03
CA MET A 180 11.34 21.58 -0.30
C MET A 180 10.91 21.54 -1.76
N LEU A 181 11.85 21.63 -2.71
CA LEU A 181 11.54 21.51 -4.14
C LEU A 181 10.96 20.13 -4.49
N VAL A 182 11.53 19.07 -3.91
CA VAL A 182 11.00 17.70 -4.08
C VAL A 182 9.58 17.60 -3.51
N SER A 183 9.32 18.14 -2.33
CA SER A 183 7.97 18.10 -1.73
C SER A 183 6.92 18.83 -2.56
N MET A 184 7.30 19.83 -3.35
CA MET A 184 6.38 20.53 -4.26
C MET A 184 6.06 19.73 -5.52
N ILE A 185 6.99 18.89 -5.99
CA ILE A 185 6.84 18.09 -7.21
C ILE A 185 6.12 16.77 -6.93
N GLU A 186 6.34 16.18 -5.76
CA GLU A 186 5.77 14.90 -5.32
C GLU A 186 4.26 14.76 -5.58
N PRO A 187 3.38 15.74 -5.26
CA PRO A 187 1.94 15.62 -5.52
C PRO A 187 1.58 15.39 -6.98
N LEU A 188 2.30 16.02 -7.92
CA LEU A 188 2.07 15.84 -9.35
C LEU A 188 2.45 14.41 -9.78
N VAL A 189 3.58 13.90 -9.27
CA VAL A 189 4.02 12.53 -9.54
C VAL A 189 2.99 11.54 -9.02
N CYS A 190 2.47 11.74 -7.81
CA CYS A 190 1.41 10.88 -7.26
C CYS A 190 0.12 10.94 -8.05
N LYS A 191 -0.30 12.12 -8.52
CA LYS A 191 -1.48 12.23 -9.39
C LYS A 191 -1.34 11.36 -10.65
N VAL A 192 -0.16 11.35 -11.27
CA VAL A 192 0.09 10.51 -12.44
C VAL A 192 0.12 9.01 -12.06
N MET A 193 0.75 8.64 -10.94
CA MET A 193 0.82 7.24 -10.49
C MET A 193 -0.56 6.66 -10.14
N TYR A 194 -1.43 7.45 -9.51
CA TYR A 194 -2.73 7.00 -9.04
C TYR A 194 -3.88 7.28 -10.03
N TRP A 195 -3.60 7.88 -11.19
CA TRP A 195 -4.62 8.26 -12.17
C TRP A 195 -5.58 7.10 -12.53
N SER A 196 -5.03 5.92 -12.85
CA SER A 196 -5.84 4.74 -13.18
C SER A 196 -6.67 4.24 -12.00
N PHE A 197 -6.22 4.45 -10.76
CA PHE A 197 -7.03 4.12 -9.58
C PHE A 197 -8.17 5.13 -9.40
N GLU A 198 -7.94 6.42 -9.65
CA GLU A 198 -8.99 7.44 -9.59
C GLU A 198 -10.11 7.14 -10.61
N GLU A 199 -9.74 6.75 -11.83
CA GLU A 199 -10.70 6.35 -12.88
C GLU A 199 -11.54 5.14 -12.46
N VAL A 200 -10.88 4.06 -11.99
CA VAL A 200 -11.57 2.86 -11.50
C VAL A 200 -12.48 3.17 -10.30
N THR A 201 -12.01 4.04 -9.40
CA THR A 201 -12.77 4.45 -8.20
C THR A 201 -14.02 5.22 -8.58
N SER A 202 -13.90 6.22 -9.47
CA SER A 202 -15.02 7.03 -9.94
C SER A 202 -16.07 6.18 -10.65
N ASN A 203 -15.63 5.26 -11.52
CA ASN A 203 -16.52 4.35 -12.24
C ASN A 203 -17.26 3.38 -11.30
N PHE A 204 -16.59 2.89 -10.25
CA PHE A 204 -17.18 1.95 -9.30
C PHE A 204 -18.13 2.63 -8.31
N LEU A 205 -17.69 3.72 -7.67
CA LEU A 205 -18.47 4.43 -6.66
C LEU A 205 -19.58 5.30 -7.26
N GLN A 206 -19.47 5.65 -8.56
CA GLN A 206 -20.37 6.56 -9.27
C GLN A 206 -20.50 7.93 -8.56
N ARG A 207 -19.39 8.40 -7.98
CA ARG A 207 -19.31 9.64 -7.20
C ARG A 207 -17.96 10.31 -7.45
N ASP A 208 -17.96 11.64 -7.38
CA ASP A 208 -16.75 12.44 -7.44
C ASP A 208 -16.08 12.47 -6.05
N VAL A 209 -15.27 11.45 -5.76
CA VAL A 209 -14.54 11.31 -4.50
C VAL A 209 -13.08 11.03 -4.81
N SER A 210 -12.17 11.84 -4.24
CA SER A 210 -10.74 11.62 -4.43
C SER A 210 -10.24 10.43 -3.59
N LEU A 211 -9.15 9.79 -4.02
CA LEU A 211 -8.50 8.76 -3.21
C LEU A 211 -8.06 9.30 -1.84
N THR A 212 -7.67 10.57 -1.76
CA THR A 212 -7.31 11.22 -0.49
C THR A 212 -8.51 11.30 0.45
N ASP A 213 -9.70 11.56 -0.06
CA ASP A 213 -10.93 11.61 0.75
C ASP A 213 -11.34 10.23 1.25
N ILE A 214 -11.15 9.19 0.44
CA ILE A 214 -11.33 7.79 0.88
C ILE A 214 -10.32 7.45 1.98
N LEU A 215 -9.05 7.81 1.81
CA LEU A 215 -8.01 7.52 2.79
C LEU A 215 -8.19 8.29 4.10
N ARG A 216 -8.82 9.48 4.06
CA ARG A 216 -9.19 10.24 5.27
C ARG A 216 -10.16 9.49 6.18
N THR A 217 -10.95 8.54 5.66
CA THR A 217 -11.89 7.76 6.48
C THR A 217 -11.23 6.58 7.21
N GLY A 218 -9.90 6.43 7.12
CA GLY A 218 -9.15 5.40 7.85
C GLY A 218 -9.29 5.56 9.37
N ALA A 219 -9.79 4.52 10.03
CA ALA A 219 -10.01 4.52 11.48
C ALA A 219 -8.69 4.46 12.25
N VAL A 220 -7.78 3.57 11.84
CA VAL A 220 -6.48 3.34 12.49
C VAL A 220 -5.40 3.13 11.43
N TRP A 221 -4.23 3.71 11.67
CA TRP A 221 -3.04 3.58 10.83
C TRP A 221 -1.96 2.82 11.60
N LEU A 222 -1.80 1.54 11.29
CA LEU A 222 -0.78 0.65 11.82
C LEU A 222 0.51 0.79 10.99
N MET A 223 1.45 1.57 11.50
CA MET A 223 2.70 1.90 10.84
C MET A 223 3.75 0.79 11.07
N ARG A 224 4.18 0.12 10.01
CA ARG A 224 5.11 -1.03 10.01
C ARG A 224 6.57 -0.61 10.21
N TYR A 225 6.83 0.26 11.17
CA TYR A 225 8.15 0.70 11.59
C TYR A 225 8.11 1.11 13.07
N ASP A 226 9.28 1.27 13.66
CA ASP A 226 9.45 1.76 15.03
C ASP A 226 10.15 3.13 15.02
N PHE A 227 9.92 3.95 16.04
CA PHE A 227 10.52 5.28 16.16
C PHE A 227 12.05 5.24 16.26
N ILE A 228 12.64 4.09 16.65
CA ILE A 228 14.10 3.91 16.69
C ILE A 228 14.72 3.87 15.29
N LEU A 229 13.94 3.45 14.27
CA LEU A 229 14.42 3.25 12.90
C LEU A 229 13.98 4.35 11.93
N GLU A 230 13.24 5.35 12.39
CA GLU A 230 12.73 6.44 11.57
C GLU A 230 13.17 7.80 12.09
N PHE A 231 13.22 8.77 11.18
CA PHE A 231 13.46 10.16 11.55
C PHE A 231 12.27 10.76 12.32
N PRO A 232 12.51 11.72 13.22
CA PRO A 232 11.45 12.40 13.95
C PRO A 232 10.44 13.05 12.99
N ARG A 233 9.19 12.61 13.07
CA ARG A 233 8.05 13.23 12.37
C ARG A 233 6.80 13.23 13.26
N PRO A 234 5.91 14.21 13.09
CA PRO A 234 4.61 14.21 13.76
C PRO A 234 3.82 12.93 13.49
N LEU A 235 2.98 12.52 14.44
CA LEU A 235 2.04 11.41 14.30
C LEU A 235 0.68 11.83 14.84
N MET A 236 -0.38 11.34 14.20
CA MET A 236 -1.76 11.55 14.68
C MET A 236 -2.14 10.51 15.73
N PRO A 237 -3.12 10.79 16.62
CA PRO A 237 -3.50 9.86 17.70
C PRO A 237 -3.98 8.48 17.22
N ASN A 238 -4.49 8.37 15.99
CA ASN A 238 -4.91 7.11 15.40
C ASN A 238 -3.78 6.39 14.62
N MET A 239 -2.55 6.87 14.69
CA MET A 239 -1.37 6.23 14.10
C MET A 239 -0.59 5.47 15.17
N GLN A 240 -0.52 4.15 15.04
CA GLN A 240 0.20 3.27 15.97
C GLN A 240 1.40 2.64 15.29
N LEU A 241 2.57 2.78 15.92
CA LEU A 241 3.80 2.11 15.48
C LEU A 241 3.75 0.63 15.89
N ILE A 242 3.94 -0.26 14.91
CA ILE A 242 3.94 -1.72 15.06
C ILE A 242 5.21 -2.35 14.47
N GLY A 243 6.35 -1.68 14.67
CA GLY A 243 7.66 -2.19 14.30
C GLY A 243 7.93 -3.58 14.90
N GLY A 244 8.73 -4.40 14.21
CA GLY A 244 9.09 -5.75 14.66
C GLY A 244 8.10 -6.85 14.27
N ILE A 245 6.90 -6.53 13.76
CA ILE A 245 5.90 -7.54 13.35
C ILE A 245 6.35 -8.48 12.22
N ASN A 246 7.39 -8.08 11.46
CA ASN A 246 7.95 -8.90 10.39
C ASN A 246 8.96 -9.94 10.87
N CYS A 247 9.33 -9.95 12.16
CA CYS A 247 10.30 -10.88 12.72
C CYS A 247 9.60 -12.13 13.25
N GLU A 248 10.13 -13.32 12.94
CA GLU A 248 9.73 -14.54 13.62
C GLU A 248 10.11 -14.50 15.10
N ILE A 249 9.34 -15.20 15.94
CA ILE A 249 9.70 -15.43 17.34
C ILE A 249 11.05 -16.16 17.34
N ARG A 250 12.09 -15.50 17.85
CA ARG A 250 13.44 -16.09 17.92
C ARG A 250 13.38 -17.39 18.72
N ASN A 251 13.78 -18.48 18.07
CA ASN A 251 14.25 -19.65 18.79
C ASN A 251 15.60 -19.30 19.45
N PRO A 252 15.93 -19.88 20.63
CA PRO A 252 17.26 -19.74 21.21
C PRO A 252 18.31 -20.13 20.17
N LEU A 253 19.39 -19.35 20.06
CA LEU A 253 20.55 -19.75 19.26
C LEU A 253 21.03 -21.10 19.80
N LYS A 254 21.13 -22.11 18.92
CA LYS A 254 21.75 -23.38 19.29
C LYS A 254 23.20 -23.06 19.68
N LYS A 255 23.57 -23.45 20.90
CA LYS A 255 24.97 -23.41 21.36
C LYS A 255 25.84 -24.30 20.50
#